data_AF-A0A7G2LXX2-F1
#
_entry.id   AF-A0A7G2LXX2-F1
#
_cell.length_a   1.000
_cell.length_b   1.000
_cell.length_c   1.000
_cell.angle_alpha   90.00
_cell.angle_beta   90.00
_cell.angle_gamma   90.00
#
_symmetry.space_group_name_H-M   'P 1'
#
loop_
_entity.id
_entity.type
_entity.pdbx_description
1 polymer ?
#
loop_
_entity_poly.entity_id
_entity_poly.type
_entity_poly.pdbx_seq_one_letter_code
_entity_poly.pdbx_strand_id
1 'polypeptide(L)'
;DDVAEPADPAPGAAQKMQQAARVDALQQALASLPDRQRQAVVLRHIDGMANPEIAEVLGIGVEAVESLTARGKRALAAQLSAQRDALGFENE
;
A
#
# COMPACT_ATOMS: atom_id res chain seq x y z
N ASP A 1 36.51 -31.68 -10.67
CA ASP A 1 35.56 -30.69 -11.18
C ASP A 1 34.26 -30.79 -10.42
N ASP A 2 34.11 -29.92 -9.41
CA ASP A 2 32.84 -29.73 -8.72
C ASP A 2 32.57 -28.23 -8.75
N VAL A 3 31.95 -27.80 -9.85
CA VAL A 3 31.60 -26.40 -10.06
C VAL A 3 30.22 -26.21 -9.43
N ALA A 4 30.20 -25.67 -8.21
CA ALA A 4 28.97 -25.23 -7.58
C ALA A 4 28.30 -24.17 -8.47
N GLU A 5 27.09 -24.46 -8.95
CA GLU A 5 26.29 -23.51 -9.70
C GLU A 5 26.09 -22.22 -8.88
N PRO A 6 26.31 -21.03 -9.48
CA PRO A 6 26.03 -19.79 -8.79
C PRO A 6 24.52 -19.67 -8.58
N ALA A 7 24.10 -19.55 -7.31
CA ALA A 7 22.71 -19.24 -6.97
C ALA A 7 22.31 -17.93 -7.66
N ASP A 8 21.28 -18.00 -8.50
CA ASP A 8 20.71 -16.84 -9.18
C ASP A 8 20.20 -15.83 -8.13
N PRO A 9 20.67 -14.57 -8.12
CA PRO A 9 20.22 -13.56 -7.16
C PRO A 9 18.78 -13.09 -7.41
N ALA A 10 18.13 -13.55 -8.49
CA ALA A 10 16.74 -13.21 -8.78
C ALA A 10 15.76 -13.83 -7.78
N PRO A 11 14.70 -13.10 -7.36
CA PRO A 11 13.69 -13.66 -6.48
C PRO A 11 13.01 -14.87 -7.12
N GLY A 12 12.86 -15.94 -6.34
CA GLY A 12 12.24 -17.19 -6.78
C GLY A 12 10.78 -16.99 -7.20
N ALA A 13 10.23 -17.93 -7.96
CA ALA A 13 8.85 -17.85 -8.46
C ALA A 13 7.82 -17.59 -7.33
N ALA A 14 7.98 -18.26 -6.18
CA ALA A 14 7.13 -18.06 -5.01
C ALA A 14 7.18 -16.63 -4.46
N GLN A 15 8.38 -16.01 -4.38
CA GLN A 15 8.53 -14.63 -3.92
C GLN A 15 7.88 -13.63 -4.88
N LYS A 16 8.00 -13.85 -6.19
CA LYS A 16 7.32 -13.03 -7.20
C LYS A 16 5.79 -13.13 -7.08
N MET A 17 5.27 -14.35 -6.87
CA MET A 17 3.84 -14.57 -6.65
C MET A 17 3.34 -13.89 -5.37
N GLN A 18 4.12 -13.98 -4.27
CA GLN A 18 3.82 -13.29 -3.01
C GLN A 18 3.74 -11.78 -3.19
N GLN A 19 4.71 -11.20 -3.91
CA GLN A 19 4.75 -9.76 -4.18
C GLN A 19 3.56 -9.31 -5.03
N ALA A 20 3.19 -10.07 -6.06
CA ALA A 20 2.01 -9.79 -6.88
C ALA A 20 0.74 -9.80 -6.02
N ALA A 21 0.56 -10.82 -5.17
CA ALA A 21 -0.59 -10.91 -4.28
C ALA A 21 -0.70 -9.70 -3.32
N ARG A 22 0.43 -9.22 -2.78
CA ARG A 22 0.47 -8.01 -1.93
C ARG A 22 0.05 -6.75 -2.67
N VAL A 23 0.52 -6.58 -3.91
CA VAL A 23 0.14 -5.43 -4.75
C VAL A 23 -1.34 -5.49 -5.08
N ASP A 24 -1.85 -6.65 -5.48
CA ASP A 24 -3.26 -6.85 -5.81
C ASP A 24 -4.18 -6.56 -4.62
N ALA A 25 -3.82 -7.05 -3.42
CA ALA A 25 -4.58 -6.78 -2.21
C ALA A 25 -4.61 -5.27 -1.87
N LEU A 26 -3.48 -4.57 -2.02
CA LEU A 26 -3.42 -3.12 -1.82
C LEU A 26 -4.30 -2.37 -2.83
N GLN A 27 -4.25 -2.74 -4.10
CA GLN A 27 -5.06 -2.12 -5.16
C GLN A 27 -6.56 -2.32 -4.90
N GLN A 28 -6.97 -3.54 -4.51
CA GLN A 28 -8.35 -3.83 -4.15
C GLN A 28 -8.80 -3.05 -2.92
N ALA A 29 -7.97 -2.98 -1.88
CA ALA A 29 -8.26 -2.21 -0.68
C ALA A 29 -8.41 -0.70 -1.00
N LEU A 30 -7.49 -0.13 -1.78
CA LEU A 30 -7.58 1.25 -2.24
C LEU A 30 -8.86 1.51 -3.03
N ALA A 31 -9.19 0.63 -3.99
CA ALA A 31 -10.38 0.75 -4.81
C ALA A 31 -11.68 0.72 -4.00
N SER A 32 -11.69 0.08 -2.84
CA SER A 32 -12.85 0.03 -1.95
C SER A 32 -13.07 1.30 -1.11
N LEU A 33 -12.09 2.21 -1.05
CA LEU A 33 -12.23 3.45 -0.29
C LEU A 33 -13.14 4.45 -1.01
N PRO A 34 -13.89 5.29 -0.26
CA PRO A 34 -14.52 6.48 -0.82
C PRO A 34 -13.50 7.35 -1.57
N ASP A 35 -13.86 7.86 -2.74
CA ASP A 35 -12.94 8.50 -3.68
C ASP A 35 -12.03 9.57 -3.06
N ARG A 36 -12.60 10.45 -2.22
CA ARG A 36 -11.83 11.51 -1.55
C ARG A 36 -10.82 10.96 -0.53
N GLN A 37 -11.11 9.84 0.13
CA GLN A 37 -10.16 9.19 1.03
C GLN A 37 -9.06 8.49 0.23
N ARG A 38 -9.42 7.80 -0.87
CA ARG A 38 -8.45 7.19 -1.78
C ARG A 38 -7.47 8.22 -2.33
N GLN A 39 -7.97 9.34 -2.87
CA GLN A 39 -7.14 10.42 -3.39
C GLN A 39 -6.18 10.97 -2.34
N ALA A 40 -6.67 11.32 -1.14
CA ALA A 40 -5.82 11.84 -0.07
C ALA A 40 -4.74 10.84 0.37
N VAL A 41 -5.08 9.55 0.48
CA VAL A 41 -4.11 8.50 0.83
C VAL A 41 -3.06 8.30 -0.25
N VAL A 42 -3.46 8.23 -1.54
CA VAL A 42 -2.54 8.05 -2.67
C VAL A 42 -1.55 9.21 -2.73
N LEU A 43 -2.04 10.45 -2.74
CA LEU A 43 -1.19 11.63 -2.81
C LEU A 43 -0.21 11.70 -1.63
N ARG A 44 -0.67 11.35 -0.41
CA ARG A 44 0.16 11.41 0.79
C ARG A 44 1.19 10.29 0.90
N HIS A 45 0.79 9.05 0.61
CA HIS A 45 1.56 7.86 0.97
C HIS A 45 2.20 7.15 -0.22
N ILE A 46 1.75 7.42 -1.43
CA ILE A 46 2.31 6.85 -2.66
C ILE A 46 3.10 7.93 -3.40
N ASP A 47 2.49 9.11 -3.59
CA ASP A 47 3.14 10.21 -4.31
C ASP A 47 4.02 11.07 -3.39
N GLY A 48 3.90 10.91 -2.07
CA GLY A 48 4.76 11.55 -1.07
C GLY A 48 4.49 13.04 -0.82
N MET A 49 3.36 13.57 -1.27
CA MET A 49 3.01 14.99 -1.12
C MET A 49 2.73 15.37 0.34
N ALA A 50 3.04 16.62 0.71
CA ALA A 50 2.69 17.16 2.02
C ALA A 50 1.21 17.57 2.10
N ASN A 51 0.62 17.56 3.31
CA ASN A 51 -0.80 17.90 3.49
C ASN A 51 -1.22 19.28 2.92
N PRO A 52 -0.40 20.35 3.04
CA PRO A 52 -0.73 21.64 2.42
C PRO A 52 -0.83 21.57 0.89
N GLU A 53 0.09 20.86 0.23
CA GLU A 53 0.08 20.69 -1.24
C GLU A 53 -1.13 19.87 -1.68
N ILE A 54 -1.48 18.83 -0.92
CA ILE A 54 -2.69 18.02 -1.17
C ILE A 54 -3.96 18.86 -0.99
N ALA A 55 -3.99 19.74 0.01
CA ALA A 55 -5.12 20.64 0.26
C ALA A 55 -5.36 21.57 -0.94
N GLU A 56 -4.28 22.12 -1.51
CA GLU A 56 -4.33 22.90 -2.75
C GLU A 56 -4.82 22.07 -3.94
N VAL A 57 -4.27 20.88 -4.17
CA VAL A 57 -4.69 19.97 -5.27
C VAL A 57 -6.17 19.59 -5.18
N LEU A 58 -6.66 19.31 -3.97
CA LEU A 58 -8.02 18.82 -3.76
C LEU A 58 -9.05 19.94 -3.53
N GLY A 59 -8.60 21.20 -3.41
CA GLY A 59 -9.45 22.37 -3.15
C GLY A 59 -10.16 22.33 -1.79
N ILE A 60 -9.50 21.83 -0.75
CA ILE A 60 -10.06 21.67 0.61
C ILE A 60 -9.06 22.17 1.67
N GLY A 61 -9.47 22.29 2.94
CA GLY A 61 -8.55 22.66 4.02
C GLY A 61 -7.59 21.55 4.44
N VAL A 62 -6.44 21.92 5.02
CA VAL A 62 -5.42 20.98 5.54
C VAL A 62 -6.00 20.01 6.57
N GLU A 63 -6.83 20.49 7.49
CA GLU A 63 -7.52 19.64 8.48
C GLU A 63 -8.42 18.58 7.81
N ALA A 64 -9.06 18.92 6.68
CA ALA A 64 -9.87 17.97 5.93
C ALA A 64 -9.00 16.90 5.26
N VAL A 65 -7.83 17.26 4.73
CA VAL A 65 -6.84 16.29 4.21
C VAL A 65 -6.38 15.33 5.29
N GLU A 66 -6.04 15.84 6.48
CA GLU A 66 -5.64 15.01 7.62
C GLU A 66 -6.75 14.04 8.02
N SER A 67 -7.98 14.53 8.11
CA SER A 67 -9.16 13.72 8.42
C SER A 67 -9.41 12.63 7.37
N LEU A 68 -9.31 12.97 6.08
CA LEU A 68 -9.46 12.02 4.98
C LEU A 68 -8.35 10.96 4.98
N THR A 69 -7.10 11.37 5.16
CA THR A 69 -5.94 10.47 5.20
C THR A 69 -6.02 9.52 6.40
N ALA A 70 -6.37 10.03 7.58
CA ALA A 70 -6.50 9.22 8.78
C ALA A 70 -7.62 8.18 8.66
N ARG A 71 -8.78 8.57 8.10
CA ARG A 71 -9.89 7.65 7.84
C ARG A 71 -9.53 6.60 6.79
N GLY A 72 -8.94 7.02 5.67
CA GLY A 72 -8.50 6.11 4.61
C GLY A 72 -7.47 5.10 5.12
N LYS A 73 -6.43 5.56 5.84
CA LYS A 73 -5.44 4.67 6.47
C LYS A 73 -6.07 3.67 7.44
N ARG A 74 -7.04 4.09 8.27
CA ARG A 74 -7.74 3.19 9.19
C ARG A 74 -8.53 2.12 8.44
N ALA A 75 -9.23 2.49 7.37
CA ALA A 75 -9.99 1.55 6.54
C ALA A 75 -9.06 0.53 5.85
N LEU A 76 -7.97 0.99 5.25
CA LEU A 76 -6.96 0.10 4.65
C LEU A 76 -6.35 -0.85 5.68
N ALA A 77 -5.99 -0.34 6.86
CA ALA A 77 -5.45 -1.15 7.94
C ALA A 77 -6.43 -2.25 8.36
N ALA A 78 -7.72 -1.93 8.48
CA ALA A 78 -8.76 -2.90 8.86
C ALA A 78 -8.96 -3.99 7.79
N GLN A 79 -8.86 -3.64 6.50
CA GLN A 79 -9.02 -4.60 5.41
C GLN A 79 -7.81 -5.50 5.22
N LEU A 80 -6.61 -4.91 5.28
CA LEU A 80 -5.36 -5.62 5.02
C LEU A 80 -4.90 -6.45 6.22
N SER A 81 -5.26 -6.07 7.45
CA SER A 81 -4.93 -6.86 8.65
C SER A 81 -5.61 -8.24 8.63
N ALA A 82 -6.81 -8.34 8.06
CA ALA A 82 -7.52 -9.62 7.90
C ALA A 82 -6.84 -10.56 6.88
N GLN A 83 -5.97 -10.03 6.01
CA GLN A 83 -5.28 -10.78 4.96
C GLN A 83 -3.79 -10.97 5.26
N ARG A 84 -3.32 -10.54 6.44
CA ARG A 84 -1.90 -10.38 6.76
C ARG A 84 -1.10 -11.68 6.61
N ASP A 85 -1.66 -12.78 7.12
CA ASP A 85 -1.02 -14.12 7.03
C ASP A 85 -1.03 -14.63 5.59
N ALA A 86 -2.15 -14.48 4.87
CA ALA A 86 -2.25 -14.85 3.45
C ALA A 86 -1.29 -14.05 2.56
N LEU A 87 -0.97 -12.82 2.95
CA LEU A 87 0.01 -11.95 2.30
C LEU A 87 1.45 -12.24 2.75
N GLY A 88 1.67 -13.22 3.64
CA GLY A 88 2.99 -13.62 4.13
C GLY A 88 3.66 -12.51 4.91
N PHE A 89 2.88 -11.76 5.68
CA PHE A 89 3.36 -10.85 6.72
C PHE A 89 3.16 -11.53 8.08
N GLU A 90 3.83 -12.65 8.31
CA GLU A 90 3.86 -13.27 9.64
C GLU A 90 4.64 -12.37 10.59
N ASN A 91 4.23 -12.31 11.88
CA ASN A 91 5.11 -11.73 12.90
C ASN A 91 6.19 -12.77 13.17
N GLU A 92 7.44 -12.49 12.81
CA GLU A 92 8.57 -13.17 13.45
C GLU A 92 8.55 -12.93 14.96
#